data_AF-A0AAD9K8D3-F1
#
_entry.id   AF-A0AAD9K8D3-F1
#
_cell.length_a   1.000
_cell.length_b   1.000
_cell.length_c   1.000
_cell.angle_alpha   90.00
_cell.angle_beta   90.00
_cell.angle_gamma   90.00
#
_symmetry.space_group_name_H-M   'P 1'
#
loop_
_entity.id
_entity.type
_entity.pdbx_description
1 polymer ?
#
loop_
_entity_poly.entity_id
_entity_poly.type
_entity_poly.pdbx_seq_one_letter_code
_entity_poly.pdbx_strand_id
1 'polypeptide(L)'
;MEVKGDSQNTSEDVPSDPINEVYMERKIGLLGAIGMVLGCIIGALGLAELASLIPKSAGEYNYLRITYWKWLGFLQAWTTGLLIEPSGQAVVAMTSAQYMLVPVFRDGCGDPPLSVIRMLAATIILLPGAYWLMPMCVAISTFGSCNGSVFIVGRSRDRLFPTPDERLSNNNDSEG
;
A
#
# COMPACT_ATOMS: atom_id res chain seq x y z
N MET A 1 -33.91 -29.87 -47.06
CA MET A 1 -33.27 -28.56 -47.28
C MET A 1 -34.31 -27.55 -46.83
N GLU A 2 -34.16 -26.79 -45.76
CA GLU A 2 -32.98 -26.16 -45.19
C GLU A 2 -33.28 -25.82 -43.72
N VAL A 3 -32.29 -26.06 -42.87
CA VAL A 3 -32.28 -25.63 -41.47
C VAL A 3 -32.08 -24.12 -41.45
N LYS A 4 -33.06 -23.34 -40.97
CA LYS A 4 -32.87 -21.91 -40.65
C LYS A 4 -32.93 -21.76 -39.14
N GLY A 5 -31.77 -21.63 -38.52
CA GLY A 5 -31.64 -21.41 -37.09
C GLY A 5 -32.07 -20.00 -36.72
N ASP A 6 -33.07 -19.89 -35.85
CA ASP A 6 -33.36 -18.66 -35.11
C ASP A 6 -32.49 -18.64 -33.87
N SER A 7 -31.19 -18.42 -34.09
CA SER A 7 -30.23 -17.97 -33.08
C SER A 7 -30.04 -16.46 -33.18
N GLN A 8 -31.13 -15.70 -33.16
CA GLN A 8 -31.11 -14.24 -33.04
C GLN A 8 -32.34 -13.79 -32.25
N ASN A 9 -32.21 -13.68 -30.92
CA ASN A 9 -32.42 -12.39 -30.22
C ASN A 9 -32.08 -12.56 -28.73
N THR A 10 -30.83 -12.89 -28.42
CA THR A 10 -30.26 -12.72 -27.07
C THR A 10 -29.73 -11.29 -26.96
N SER A 11 -30.64 -10.34 -27.09
CA SER A 11 -30.44 -8.95 -26.73
C SER A 11 -31.76 -8.53 -26.13
N GLU A 12 -31.98 -8.97 -24.88
CA GLU A 12 -32.81 -8.17 -23.99
C GLU A 12 -32.12 -6.79 -23.94
N ASP A 13 -32.56 -5.89 -24.83
CA ASP A 13 -32.32 -4.47 -24.68
C ASP A 13 -33.04 -4.07 -23.39
N VAL A 14 -32.34 -4.26 -22.27
CA VAL A 14 -32.76 -3.79 -20.95
C VAL A 14 -33.00 -2.29 -21.12
N PRO A 15 -34.24 -1.80 -20.89
CA PRO A 15 -34.54 -0.38 -21.03
C PRO A 15 -33.53 0.43 -20.23
N SER A 16 -32.85 1.38 -20.87
CA SER A 16 -31.94 2.34 -20.21
C SER A 16 -32.75 3.37 -19.43
N ASP A 17 -33.55 2.90 -18.48
CA ASP A 17 -34.30 3.73 -17.56
C ASP A 17 -33.33 4.27 -16.50
N PRO A 18 -33.18 5.60 -16.31
CA PRO A 18 -32.20 6.18 -15.37
C PRO A 18 -32.39 5.69 -13.92
N ILE A 19 -33.56 5.15 -13.59
CA ILE A 19 -33.89 4.56 -12.29
C ILE A 19 -33.12 3.24 -12.06
N ASN A 20 -32.93 2.41 -13.09
CA ASN A 20 -32.25 1.12 -12.94
C ASN A 20 -30.73 1.31 -12.84
N GLU A 21 -30.16 2.33 -13.50
CA GLU A 21 -28.75 2.69 -13.41
C GLU A 21 -28.43 3.19 -11.99
N VAL A 22 -29.22 4.12 -11.45
CA VAL A 22 -29.08 4.60 -10.07
C VAL A 22 -29.30 3.47 -9.06
N TYR A 23 -30.20 2.52 -9.35
CA TYR A 23 -30.44 1.37 -8.50
C TYR A 23 -29.26 0.38 -8.50
N MET A 24 -28.65 0.13 -9.66
CA MET A 24 -27.45 -0.71 -9.76
C MET A 24 -26.25 -0.06 -9.09
N GLU A 25 -26.02 1.25 -9.27
CA GLU A 25 -24.98 2.01 -8.58
C GLU A 25 -25.09 1.88 -7.04
N ARG A 26 -26.31 2.07 -6.52
CA ARG A 26 -26.59 1.91 -5.08
C ARG A 26 -26.38 0.48 -4.59
N LYS A 27 -26.75 -0.52 -5.39
CA LYS A 27 -26.53 -1.93 -5.06
C LYS A 27 -25.04 -2.29 -5.05
N ILE A 28 -24.28 -1.85 -6.04
CA ILE A 28 -22.84 -2.08 -6.12
C ILE A 28 -22.15 -1.42 -4.92
N GLY A 29 -22.52 -0.18 -4.59
CA GLY A 29 -22.01 0.52 -3.40
C GLY A 29 -22.36 -0.21 -2.10
N LEU A 30 -23.59 -0.70 -1.95
CA LEU A 30 -24.02 -1.46 -0.77
C LEU A 30 -23.28 -2.79 -0.64
N LEU A 31 -23.14 -3.54 -1.73
CA LEU A 31 -22.42 -4.82 -1.74
C LEU A 31 -20.93 -4.60 -1.43
N GLY A 32 -20.32 -3.55 -1.97
CA GLY A 32 -18.95 -3.16 -1.66
C GLY A 32 -18.76 -2.81 -0.18
N ALA A 33 -19.70 -2.05 0.40
CA ALA A 33 -19.67 -1.69 1.82
C ALA A 33 -19.78 -2.93 2.72
N ILE A 34 -20.70 -3.84 2.41
CA ILE A 34 -20.86 -5.10 3.18
C ILE A 34 -19.59 -5.95 3.05
N GLY A 35 -19.03 -6.10 1.85
CA GLY A 35 -17.79 -6.83 1.62
C GLY A 35 -16.61 -6.26 2.40
N MET A 36 -16.47 -4.93 2.44
CA MET A 36 -15.44 -4.25 3.21
C MET A 36 -15.60 -4.51 4.71
N VAL A 37 -16.82 -4.38 5.25
CA VAL A 37 -17.11 -4.63 6.67
C VAL A 37 -16.80 -6.07 7.05
N LEU A 38 -17.26 -7.05 6.27
CA LEU A 38 -16.98 -8.46 6.53
C LEU A 38 -15.48 -8.77 6.45
N GLY A 39 -14.78 -8.21 5.47
CA GLY A 39 -13.32 -8.34 5.35
C GLY A 39 -12.58 -7.76 6.56
N CYS A 40 -12.98 -6.58 7.03
CA CYS A 40 -12.42 -5.97 8.24
C CYS A 40 -12.68 -6.83 9.48
N ILE A 41 -13.87 -7.40 9.64
CA ILE A 41 -14.21 -8.27 10.77
C ILE A 41 -13.33 -9.52 10.77
N ILE A 42 -13.22 -10.21 9.64
CA ILE A 42 -12.39 -11.42 9.53
C ILE A 42 -10.91 -11.09 9.82
N GLY A 43 -10.41 -9.98 9.27
CA GLY A 43 -9.04 -9.51 9.55
C GLY A 43 -8.82 -9.18 11.03
N ALA A 44 -9.78 -8.52 11.67
CA ALA A 44 -9.72 -8.16 13.09
C ALA A 44 -9.75 -9.40 14.00
N LEU A 45 -10.58 -10.40 13.69
CA LEU A 45 -10.57 -11.66 14.44
C LEU A 45 -9.23 -12.40 14.29
N GLY A 46 -8.66 -12.45 13.07
CA GLY A 46 -7.35 -13.06 12.86
C GLY A 46 -6.23 -12.37 13.64
N LEU A 47 -6.26 -11.03 13.72
CA LEU A 47 -5.33 -10.27 14.56
C LEU A 47 -5.59 -10.46 16.06
N ALA A 48 -6.84 -10.60 16.49
CA ALA A 48 -7.20 -10.84 17.88
C ALA A 48 -6.70 -12.22 18.39
N GLU A 49 -6.85 -13.27 17.58
CA GLU A 49 -6.30 -14.60 17.86
C GLU A 49 -4.77 -14.57 17.94
N LEU A 50 -4.12 -13.80 17.06
CA LEU A 50 -2.67 -13.63 17.10
C LEU A 50 -2.21 -12.84 18.34
N ALA A 51 -2.98 -11.83 18.74
CA ALA A 51 -2.68 -11.00 19.90
C ALA A 51 -2.84 -11.77 21.22
N SER A 52 -3.80 -12.71 21.31
CA SER A 52 -4.02 -13.54 22.49
C SER A 52 -2.91 -14.59 22.69
N LEU A 53 -2.28 -15.06 21.61
CA LEU A 53 -1.18 -16.03 21.64
C LEU A 53 0.16 -15.44 22.13
N ILE A 54 0.35 -14.11 22.07
CA ILE A 54 1.63 -13.46 22.41
C ILE A 54 1.39 -12.39 23.49
N PRO A 55 1.54 -12.71 24.79
CA PRO A 55 1.24 -11.81 25.91
C PRO A 55 2.30 -10.71 26.13
N LYS A 56 3.17 -10.44 25.15
CA LYS A 56 4.17 -9.37 25.23
C LYS A 56 3.69 -8.14 24.46
N SER A 57 3.47 -7.04 25.19
CA SER A 57 3.14 -5.73 24.63
C SER A 57 4.31 -5.22 23.80
N ALA A 58 4.17 -5.37 22.49
CA ALA A 58 5.06 -4.76 21.53
C ALA A 58 4.23 -4.66 20.25
N GLY A 59 4.10 -3.45 19.70
CA GLY A 59 3.10 -3.11 18.67
C GLY A 59 3.10 -4.02 17.43
N GLU A 60 2.22 -3.75 16.45
CA GLU A 60 1.97 -4.63 15.29
C GLU A 60 3.25 -5.22 14.67
N TYR A 61 4.29 -4.40 14.50
CA TYR A 61 5.61 -4.83 14.03
C TYR A 61 6.22 -5.99 14.82
N ASN A 62 6.09 -6.00 16.16
CA ASN A 62 6.62 -7.04 17.03
C ASN A 62 5.83 -8.34 17.00
N TYR A 63 4.51 -8.27 16.81
CA TYR A 63 3.68 -9.46 16.61
C TYR A 63 4.12 -10.20 15.34
N LEU A 64 4.28 -9.49 14.22
CA LEU A 64 4.66 -10.16 12.97
C LEU A 64 6.07 -10.71 12.96
N ARG A 65 7.04 -10.06 13.62
CA ARG A 65 8.42 -10.58 13.67
C ARG A 65 8.63 -11.75 14.62
N ILE A 66 7.69 -12.04 15.52
CA ILE A 66 7.72 -13.24 16.38
C ILE A 66 7.07 -14.42 15.67
N THR A 67 5.95 -14.20 14.99
CA THR A 67 5.16 -15.29 14.36
C THR A 67 5.56 -15.55 12.91
N TYR A 68 5.99 -14.52 12.18
CA TYR A 68 6.45 -14.59 10.80
C TYR A 68 7.96 -14.31 10.68
N TRP A 69 8.47 -14.39 9.46
CA TRP A 69 9.86 -14.05 9.14
C TRP A 69 10.16 -12.58 9.48
N LYS A 70 11.35 -12.32 10.04
CA LYS A 70 11.85 -10.97 10.40
C LYS A 70 11.74 -9.94 9.27
N TRP A 71 11.82 -10.38 8.02
CA TRP A 71 11.62 -9.58 6.81
C TRP A 71 10.18 -9.06 6.64
N LEU A 72 9.18 -9.82 7.05
CA LEU A 72 7.77 -9.46 6.89
C LEU A 72 7.37 -8.30 7.80
N GLY A 73 7.90 -8.29 9.04
CA GLY A 73 7.74 -7.14 9.93
C GLY A 73 8.35 -5.88 9.32
N PHE A 74 9.52 -5.98 8.70
CA PHE A 74 10.16 -4.84 8.03
C PHE A 74 9.30 -4.31 6.87
N LEU A 75 8.79 -5.20 6.01
CA LEU A 75 7.90 -4.80 4.92
C LEU A 75 6.63 -4.11 5.42
N GLN A 76 6.03 -4.58 6.53
CA GLN A 76 4.87 -3.93 7.11
C GLN A 76 5.19 -2.54 7.67
N ALA A 77 6.28 -2.39 8.41
CA ALA A 77 6.69 -1.06 8.89
C ALA A 77 6.96 -0.10 7.71
N TRP A 78 7.51 -0.63 6.62
CA TRP A 78 7.78 0.12 5.40
C TRP A 78 6.51 0.53 4.65
N THR A 79 5.54 -0.37 4.45
CA THR A 79 4.26 -0.02 3.81
C THR A 79 3.44 0.95 4.66
N THR A 80 3.43 0.76 5.98
CA THR A 80 2.75 1.68 6.90
C THR A 80 3.36 3.07 6.85
N GLY A 81 4.70 3.18 6.87
CA GLY A 81 5.41 4.45 6.79
C GLY A 81 5.36 5.13 5.42
N LEU A 82 5.44 4.39 4.31
CA LEU A 82 5.49 5.01 2.98
C LEU A 82 4.11 5.23 2.33
N LEU A 83 3.10 4.45 2.70
CA LEU A 83 1.83 4.42 1.98
C LEU A 83 0.65 4.79 2.86
N ILE A 84 0.46 4.08 3.98
CA ILE A 84 -0.77 4.18 4.77
C ILE A 84 -0.86 5.54 5.46
N GLU A 85 0.17 5.89 6.21
CA GLU A 85 0.17 7.12 6.98
C GLU A 85 0.23 8.41 6.12
N PRO A 86 1.10 8.54 5.08
CA PRO A 86 1.11 9.74 4.25
C PRO A 86 -0.17 9.90 3.43
N SER A 87 -0.81 8.80 3.00
CA SER A 87 -2.11 8.88 2.32
C SER A 87 -3.22 9.37 3.26
N GLY A 88 -3.23 8.91 4.52
CA GLY A 88 -4.16 9.41 5.54
C GLY A 88 -4.03 10.91 5.77
N GLN A 89 -2.80 11.41 5.91
CA GLN A 89 -2.54 12.85 6.06
C GLN A 89 -2.97 13.65 4.83
N ALA A 90 -2.75 13.12 3.62
CA ALA A 90 -3.18 13.79 2.39
C ALA A 90 -4.71 13.92 2.29
N VAL A 91 -5.46 12.88 2.68
CA VAL A 91 -6.92 12.90 2.69
C VAL A 91 -7.46 13.90 3.72
N VAL A 92 -6.90 13.91 4.93
CA VAL A 92 -7.32 14.86 5.98
C VAL A 92 -6.99 16.30 5.58
N ALA A 93 -5.84 16.55 4.97
CA ALA A 93 -5.47 17.88 4.48
C ALA A 93 -6.38 18.35 3.33
N MET A 94 -6.71 17.46 2.38
CA MET A 94 -7.63 17.79 1.29
C MET A 94 -9.04 18.10 1.79
N THR A 95 -9.57 17.25 2.68
CA THR A 95 -10.93 17.44 3.20
C THR A 95 -11.01 18.68 4.09
N SER A 96 -10.04 18.91 4.97
CA SER A 96 -9.98 20.13 5.79
C SER A 96 -9.89 21.40 4.94
N ALA A 97 -9.08 21.39 3.87
CA ALA A 97 -9.01 22.51 2.93
C ALA A 97 -10.38 22.78 2.27
N GLN A 98 -11.10 21.74 1.85
CA GLN A 98 -12.43 21.89 1.27
C GLN A 98 -13.43 22.46 2.28
N TYR A 99 -13.49 21.90 3.50
CA TYR A 99 -14.41 22.36 4.54
C TYR A 99 -14.11 23.79 5.02
N MET A 100 -12.84 24.21 5.04
CA MET A 100 -12.44 25.56 5.45
C MET A 100 -12.85 26.62 4.41
N LEU A 101 -12.95 26.24 3.14
CA LEU A 101 -13.35 27.13 2.05
C LEU A 101 -14.87 27.26 1.90
N VAL A 102 -15.66 26.32 2.42
CA VAL A 102 -17.14 26.37 2.40
C VAL A 102 -17.71 27.72 2.88
N PRO A 103 -17.32 28.29 4.04
CA PRO A 103 -17.87 29.57 4.48
C PRO A 103 -17.33 30.77 3.67
N VAL A 104 -16.10 30.71 3.19
CA VAL A 104 -15.43 31.82 2.48
C VAL A 104 -16.07 32.09 1.11
N PHE A 105 -16.48 31.03 0.42
CA PHE A 105 -17.11 31.12 -0.90
C PHE A 105 -18.65 31.19 -0.83
N ARG A 106 -19.23 31.25 0.38
CA ARG A 106 -20.69 31.32 0.57
C ARG A 106 -21.27 32.70 0.21
N ASP A 107 -20.50 33.77 0.37
CA ASP A 107 -21.02 35.14 0.40
C ASP A 107 -20.80 35.96 -0.90
N GLY A 108 -20.34 35.37 -2.01
CA GLY A 108 -20.44 36.06 -3.31
C GLY A 108 -19.36 35.84 -4.36
N CYS A 109 -18.50 34.84 -4.23
CA CYS A 109 -17.57 34.46 -5.30
C CYS A 109 -17.80 32.98 -5.60
N GLY A 110 -17.97 32.61 -6.88
CA GLY A 110 -18.35 31.25 -7.31
C GLY A 110 -17.45 30.12 -6.81
N ASP A 111 -17.69 28.89 -7.30
CA ASP A 111 -17.05 27.67 -6.78
C ASP A 111 -15.53 27.83 -6.56
N PRO A 112 -14.99 27.39 -5.39
CA PRO A 112 -13.58 27.55 -5.07
C PRO A 112 -12.71 26.94 -6.17
N PRO A 113 -11.83 27.74 -6.80
CA PRO A 113 -10.97 27.22 -7.86
C PRO A 113 -10.04 26.14 -7.29
N LEU A 114 -9.89 25.05 -8.06
CA LEU A 114 -9.13 23.86 -7.65
C LEU A 114 -7.68 24.18 -7.25
N SER A 115 -7.11 25.24 -7.80
CA SER A 115 -5.79 25.77 -7.46
C SER A 115 -5.70 26.21 -5.99
N VAL A 116 -6.72 26.92 -5.48
CA VAL A 116 -6.75 27.43 -4.10
C VAL A 116 -6.86 26.28 -3.10
N ILE A 117 -7.72 25.29 -3.39
CA ILE A 117 -7.86 24.07 -2.58
C ILE A 117 -6.50 23.35 -2.48
N ARG A 118 -5.82 23.17 -3.62
CA ARG A 118 -4.51 22.48 -3.68
C ARG A 118 -3.41 23.25 -2.95
N MET A 119 -3.37 24.58 -3.06
CA MET A 119 -2.37 25.40 -2.37
C MET A 119 -2.60 25.42 -0.86
N LEU A 120 -3.86 25.49 -0.43
CA LEU A 120 -4.23 25.42 0.99
C LEU A 120 -3.90 24.04 1.57
N ALA A 121 -4.28 22.96 0.87
CA ALA A 121 -3.93 21.59 1.26
C ALA A 121 -2.40 21.38 1.31
N ALA A 122 -1.65 21.90 0.32
CA ALA A 122 -0.19 21.84 0.32
C ALA A 122 0.41 22.58 1.52
N THR A 123 -0.15 23.74 1.89
CA THR A 123 0.29 24.51 3.05
C THR A 123 -0.01 23.77 4.36
N ILE A 124 -1.19 23.15 4.47
CA ILE A 124 -1.59 22.31 5.61
C ILE A 124 -0.73 21.05 5.73
N ILE A 125 -0.27 20.47 4.62
CA ILE A 125 0.65 19.33 4.63
C ILE A 125 2.06 19.79 4.98
N LEU A 126 2.53 20.92 4.44
CA LEU A 126 3.93 21.36 4.58
C LEU A 126 4.25 21.94 5.97
N LEU A 127 3.31 22.66 6.60
CA LEU A 127 3.49 23.29 7.91
C LEU A 127 3.79 22.28 9.03
N PRO A 128 3.06 21.15 9.14
CA PRO A 128 3.38 20.06 10.05
C PRO A 128 4.30 19.02 9.39
N GLY A 129 4.14 18.71 8.10
CA GLY A 129 4.65 17.49 7.44
C GLY A 129 6.16 17.34 7.28
N ALA A 130 6.97 18.27 7.79
CA ALA A 130 8.40 18.04 7.93
C ALA A 130 8.73 16.87 8.89
N TYR A 131 7.84 16.52 9.83
CA TYR A 131 8.04 15.36 10.71
C TYR A 131 7.98 14.02 9.95
N TRP A 132 7.31 13.96 8.79
CA TRP A 132 7.26 12.79 7.91
C TRP A 132 8.57 12.54 7.17
N LEU A 133 9.42 13.56 7.03
CA LEU A 133 10.69 13.43 6.35
C LEU A 133 11.61 12.44 7.10
N MET A 134 11.58 12.44 8.44
CA MET A 134 12.38 11.56 9.30
C MET A 134 12.12 10.06 9.04
N PRO A 135 10.88 9.53 9.15
CA PRO A 135 10.61 8.12 8.86
C PRO A 135 10.84 7.76 7.39
N MET A 136 10.62 8.68 6.45
CA MET A 136 10.91 8.47 5.02
C MET A 136 12.42 8.30 4.77
N CYS A 137 13.25 9.18 5.35
CA CYS A 137 14.71 9.08 5.27
C CYS A 137 15.22 7.76 5.90
N VAL A 138 14.68 7.37 7.05
CA VAL A 138 15.02 6.08 7.70
C VAL A 138 14.64 4.89 6.82
N ALA A 139 13.45 4.91 6.21
CA ALA A 139 12.99 3.86 5.31
C ALA A 139 13.90 3.72 4.08
N ILE A 140 14.26 4.83 3.44
CA ILE A 140 15.16 4.86 2.27
C ILE A 140 16.57 4.40 2.65
N SER A 141 17.10 4.88 3.79
CA SER A 141 18.43 4.50 4.28
C SER A 141 18.52 3.02 4.63
N THR A 142 17.45 2.44 5.17
CA THR A 142 17.43 1.01 5.52
C THR A 142 17.40 0.14 4.25
N PHE A 143 16.69 0.56 3.21
CA PHE A 143 16.73 -0.09 1.90
C PHE A 143 18.14 -0.08 1.30
N GLY A 144 18.87 1.03 1.39
CA GLY A 144 20.28 1.12 0.95
C GLY A 144 21.18 0.10 1.65
N SER A 145 21.07 -0.02 2.98
CA SER A 145 21.87 -0.97 3.77
C SER A 145 21.50 -2.43 3.51
N CYS A 146 20.22 -2.75 3.33
CA CYS A 146 19.76 -4.10 3.02
C CYS A 146 20.20 -4.55 1.62
N ASN A 147 20.11 -3.68 0.61
CA ASN A 147 20.61 -3.99 -0.74
C ASN A 147 22.13 -4.14 -0.75
N GLY A 148 22.86 -3.23 -0.10
CA GLY A 148 24.32 -3.31 -0.01
C GLY A 148 24.82 -4.61 0.62
N SER A 149 24.10 -5.12 1.62
CA SER A 149 24.42 -6.39 2.28
C SER A 149 24.32 -7.60 1.34
N VAL A 150 23.30 -7.64 0.48
CA VAL A 150 23.10 -8.73 -0.49
C VAL A 150 24.19 -8.72 -1.56
N PHE A 151 24.57 -7.54 -2.05
CA PHE A 151 25.67 -7.41 -3.02
C PHE A 151 27.04 -7.73 -2.42
N ILE A 152 27.31 -7.33 -1.16
CA ILE A 152 28.57 -7.61 -0.47
C ILE A 152 28.70 -9.10 -0.12
N VAL A 153 27.61 -9.76 0.31
CA VAL A 153 27.61 -11.20 0.57
C VAL A 153 27.85 -12.00 -0.71
N GLY A 154 27.31 -11.56 -1.85
CA GLY A 154 27.59 -12.18 -3.15
C GLY A 154 29.09 -12.20 -3.47
N ARG A 155 29.75 -11.04 -3.36
CA ARG A 155 31.20 -10.91 -3.61
C ARG A 155 32.07 -11.65 -2.59
N SER A 156 31.53 -11.91 -1.40
CA SER A 156 32.22 -12.62 -0.32
C SER A 156 32.13 -14.14 -0.48
N ARG A 157 31.03 -14.65 -1.07
CA ARG A 157 30.88 -16.08 -1.40
C ARG A 157 31.89 -16.51 -2.47
N ASP A 158 32.19 -15.66 -3.44
CA ASP A 158 33.15 -15.98 -4.50
C ASP A 158 34.59 -16.10 -3.96
N ARG A 159 34.93 -15.34 -2.90
CA ARG A 159 36.23 -15.49 -2.22
C ARG A 159 36.31 -16.69 -1.29
N LEU A 160 35.19 -17.12 -0.73
CA LEU A 160 35.14 -18.21 0.24
C LEU A 160 34.99 -19.58 -0.43
N PHE A 161 34.41 -19.62 -1.64
CA PHE A 161 34.26 -20.82 -2.46
C PHE A 161 34.96 -20.63 -3.81
N PRO A 162 36.30 -20.77 -3.87
CA PRO A 162 37.04 -20.70 -5.12
C PRO A 162 36.57 -21.77 -6.10
N THR A 163 36.55 -21.40 -7.38
CA THR A 163 36.18 -22.31 -8.46
C THR A 163 37.14 -23.51 -8.51
N PRO A 164 36.72 -24.67 -9.05
CA PRO A 164 37.57 -25.87 -9.11
C PRO A 164 38.95 -25.59 -9.75
N ASP A 165 38.96 -24.70 -10.74
CA ASP A 165 40.14 -24.32 -11.53
C ASP A 165 41.17 -23.53 -10.70
N GLU A 166 40.70 -22.64 -9.82
CA GLU A 166 41.55 -21.85 -8.91
C GLU A 166 42.10 -22.71 -7.75
N ARG A 167 41.37 -23.77 -7.37
CA ARG A 167 41.86 -24.79 -6.43
C ARG A 167 43.01 -25.61 -6.99
N LEU A 168 42.98 -25.88 -8.30
CA LEU A 168 44.02 -26.65 -8.98
C LEU A 168 45.31 -25.82 -9.15
N SER A 169 45.22 -24.51 -9.43
CA SER A 169 46.43 -23.69 -9.54
C SER A 169 47.14 -23.52 -8.19
N ASN A 170 46.40 -23.24 -7.11
CA ASN A 170 46.98 -23.08 -5.77
C ASN A 170 47.68 -24.36 -5.26
N ASN A 171 47.21 -25.55 -5.65
CA ASN A 171 47.87 -26.80 -5.30
C ASN A 171 49.18 -27.00 -6.08
N ASN A 172 49.24 -26.59 -7.35
CA ASN A 172 50.46 -26.71 -8.15
C ASN A 172 51.56 -25.73 -7.71
N ASP A 173 51.17 -24.55 -7.21
CA ASP A 173 52.11 -23.54 -6.71
C ASP A 173 52.68 -23.89 -5.32
N SER A 174 52.10 -24.85 -4.60
CA SER A 174 52.55 -25.28 -3.27
C SER A 174 53.42 -26.56 -3.29
N GLU A 175 53.56 -27.21 -4.44
CA GLU A 175 54.42 -28.39 -4.64
C GLU A 175 55.75 -28.09 -5.37
N GLY A 176 56.03 -26.83 -5.74
CA GLY A 176 57.29 -26.37 -6.35
C GLY A 176 58.21 -25.63 -5.40
#